data_AF-A0A183U4F7-F1
#
_entry.id   AF-A0A183U4F7-F1
#
_cell.length_a   1.000
_cell.length_b   1.000
_cell.length_c   1.000
_cell.angle_alpha   90.00
_cell.angle_beta   90.00
_cell.angle_gamma   90.00
#
_symmetry.space_group_name_H-M   'P 1'
#
loop_
_entity.id
_entity.type
_entity.pdbx_description
1 polymer ?
#
loop_
_entity_poly.entity_id
_entity_poly.type
_entity_poly.pdbx_seq_one_letter_code
_entity_poly.pdbx_strand_id
1 'polypeptide(L)'
;MLFVLGTSNNGDKKERILEESSTYHDIIQQDFLDAYRNLTWKALAWLRFVDEYCATARYVLKIDDDVVFDAIGLLKYLHIDERNSTEIKNENRIICGLFQGTNLVPVRKKGSKWYIISALLSL
;
A
#
# COMPACT_ATOMS: atom_id res chain seq x y z
N MET A 1 0.18 5.75 12.37
CA MET A 1 0.88 5.66 11.08
C MET A 1 1.80 4.45 11.19
N LEU A 2 1.93 3.65 10.14
CA LEU A 2 2.78 2.45 10.15
C LEU A 2 3.58 2.42 8.84
N PHE A 3 4.86 2.06 8.92
CA PHE A 3 5.76 1.98 7.79
C PHE A 3 6.08 0.53 7.45
N VAL A 4 5.83 0.12 6.21
CA VAL A 4 5.95 -1.29 5.80
C VAL A 4 7.22 -1.47 4.98
N LEU A 5 8.13 -2.29 5.50
CA LEU A 5 9.45 -2.49 4.92
C LEU A 5 9.72 -3.97 4.63
N GLY A 6 10.56 -4.21 3.62
CA GLY A 6 11.24 -5.48 3.45
C GLY A 6 12.60 -5.49 4.15
N THR A 7 13.38 -6.54 3.91
CA THR A 7 14.78 -6.65 4.32
C THR A 7 15.69 -5.96 3.31
N SER A 8 16.88 -5.55 3.75
CA SER A 8 17.93 -5.01 2.89
C SER A 8 19.18 -5.89 2.95
N ASN A 9 19.94 -6.03 1.86
CA ASN A 9 21.24 -6.71 1.90
C ASN A 9 22.39 -5.82 2.42
N ASN A 10 22.12 -4.53 2.65
CA ASN A 10 23.10 -3.59 3.20
C ASN A 10 23.05 -3.63 4.74
N GLY A 11 24.19 -3.94 5.37
CA GLY A 11 24.32 -4.06 6.83
C GLY A 11 23.95 -2.77 7.57
N ASP A 12 24.52 -1.64 7.16
CA ASP A 12 24.26 -0.33 7.76
C ASP A 12 22.76 0.05 7.72
N LYS A 13 22.06 -0.30 6.63
CA LYS A 13 20.61 -0.09 6.54
C LYS A 13 19.83 -0.94 7.54
N LYS A 14 20.24 -2.19 7.77
CA LYS A 14 19.57 -3.05 8.76
C LYS A 14 19.70 -2.48 10.16
N GLU A 15 20.91 -2.05 10.53
CA GLU A 15 21.18 -1.48 11.86
C GLU A 15 20.36 -0.20 12.08
N ARG A 16 20.35 0.71 11.10
CA ARG A 16 19.54 1.93 11.18
C ARG A 16 18.03 1.67 11.26
N ILE A 17 17.53 0.62 10.60
CA ILE A 17 16.12 0.22 10.71
C ILE A 17 15.81 -0.29 12.13
N LEU A 18 16.73 -1.02 12.75
CA LEU A 18 16.55 -1.49 14.12
C LEU A 18 16.55 -0.33 15.12
N GLU A 19 17.47 0.62 14.96
CA GLU A 19 17.52 1.84 15.78
C GLU A 19 16.23 2.67 15.65
N GLU A 20 15.77 2.90 14.42
CA GLU A 20 14.52 3.60 14.14
C GLU A 20 13.34 2.87 14.79
N SER A 21 13.26 1.54 14.60
CA SER A 21 12.16 0.74 15.11
C SER A 21 12.14 0.73 16.65
N SER A 22 13.32 0.76 17.28
CA SER A 22 13.44 0.88 18.74
C SER A 22 13.04 2.25 19.28
N THR A 23 13.01 3.28 18.43
CA THR A 23 12.69 4.65 18.81
C THR A 23 11.21 4.97 18.60
N TYR A 24 10.65 4.58 17.45
CA TYR A 24 9.30 5.00 17.03
C TYR A 24 8.24 3.89 17.10
N HIS A 25 8.66 2.63 17.06
CA HIS A 25 7.79 1.46 17.18
C HIS A 25 6.64 1.40 16.15
N ASP A 26 6.83 1.96 14.95
CA ASP A 26 5.82 2.03 13.89
C ASP A 26 6.23 1.31 12.59
N ILE A 27 7.32 0.52 12.62
CA ILE A 27 7.74 -0.33 11.50
C ILE A 27 7.07 -1.70 11.54
N ILE A 28 6.51 -2.11 10.39
CA ILE A 28 6.18 -3.49 10.05
C ILE A 28 7.23 -3.98 9.06
N GLN A 29 8.13 -4.86 9.51
CA GLN A 29 9.14 -5.47 8.64
C GLN A 29 8.82 -6.94 8.36
N GLN A 30 8.89 -7.35 7.10
CA GLN A 30 8.67 -8.74 6.67
C GLN A 30 9.85 -9.28 5.86
N ASP A 31 9.99 -10.60 5.83
CA ASP A 31 11.13 -11.28 5.22
C ASP A 31 11.01 -11.40 3.70
N PHE A 32 11.14 -10.27 3.01
CA PHE A 32 11.31 -10.20 1.56
C PHE A 32 12.29 -9.08 1.23
N LEU A 33 13.11 -9.25 0.18
CA LEU A 33 14.03 -8.20 -0.24
C LEU A 33 13.24 -6.94 -0.66
N ASP A 34 13.51 -5.80 -0.04
CA ASP A 34 12.84 -4.55 -0.35
C ASP A 34 13.34 -4.01 -1.71
N ALA A 35 12.49 -4.15 -2.71
CA ALA A 35 12.75 -3.75 -4.08
C ALA A 35 11.45 -3.39 -4.78
N TYR A 36 11.52 -2.50 -5.78
CA TYR A 36 10.36 -2.05 -6.54
C TYR A 36 9.53 -3.19 -7.15
N ARG A 37 10.19 -4.26 -7.61
CA ARG A 37 9.51 -5.43 -8.19
C ARG A 37 8.79 -6.29 -7.14
N ASN A 38 9.10 -6.10 -5.86
CA ASN A 38 8.53 -6.83 -4.72
C ASN A 38 7.45 -6.03 -4.00
N LEU A 39 6.95 -4.94 -4.58
CA LEU A 39 5.85 -4.16 -3.99
C LEU A 39 4.59 -5.00 -3.74
N THR A 40 4.34 -6.07 -4.49
CA THR A 40 3.25 -7.01 -4.20
C THR A 40 3.46 -7.71 -2.86
N TRP A 41 4.69 -8.13 -2.52
CA TRP A 41 5.00 -8.71 -1.21
C TRP A 41 4.83 -7.68 -0.09
N LYS A 42 5.27 -6.44 -0.33
CA LYS A 42 5.01 -5.33 0.58
C LYS A 42 3.50 -5.07 0.76
N ALA A 43 2.71 -5.22 -0.30
CA ALA A 43 1.27 -5.08 -0.24
C ALA A 43 0.62 -6.16 0.64
N LEU A 44 1.02 -7.42 0.41
CA LEU A 44 0.55 -8.55 1.22
C LEU A 44 0.97 -8.41 2.69
N ALA A 45 2.16 -7.87 2.97
CA ALA A 45 2.64 -7.64 4.32
C ALA A 45 1.71 -6.70 5.11
N TRP A 46 1.35 -5.54 4.55
CA TRP A 46 0.47 -4.61 5.26
C TRP A 46 -0.98 -5.10 5.32
N LEU A 47 -1.46 -5.79 4.27
CA LEU A 47 -2.80 -6.38 4.27
C LEU A 47 -2.95 -7.43 5.38
N ARG A 48 -1.96 -8.33 5.52
CA ARG A 48 -1.93 -9.33 6.61
C ARG A 48 -1.87 -8.67 7.98
N PHE A 49 -1.05 -7.63 8.14
CA PHE A 49 -0.97 -6.91 9.41
C PHE A 49 -2.32 -6.28 9.79
N VAL A 50 -3.02 -5.68 8.83
CA VAL A 50 -4.36 -5.12 9.07
C VAL A 50 -5.34 -6.21 9.47
N ASP A 51 -5.36 -7.33 8.75
CA ASP A 51 -6.24 -8.47 9.02
C ASP A 51 -6.02 -9.05 10.44
N GLU A 52 -4.75 -9.22 10.84
CA GLU A 52 -4.39 -9.83 12.11
C GLU A 52 -4.53 -8.87 13.33
N TYR A 53 -4.18 -7.59 13.17
CA TYR A 53 -3.99 -6.68 14.31
C TYR A 53 -4.93 -5.46 14.32
N CYS A 54 -5.70 -5.22 13.26
CA CYS A 54 -6.54 -4.02 13.11
C CYS A 54 -8.03 -4.35 12.97
N ALA A 55 -8.54 -5.34 13.71
CA ALA A 55 -9.94 -5.77 13.65
C ALA A 55 -10.99 -4.66 13.89
N THR A 56 -10.62 -3.58 14.57
CA THR A 56 -11.51 -2.43 14.85
C THR A 56 -11.27 -1.24 13.92
N ALA A 57 -10.33 -1.33 12.98
CA ALA A 57 -10.05 -0.23 12.05
C ALA A 57 -11.20 -0.07 11.07
N ARG A 58 -11.82 1.11 11.07
CA ARG A 58 -12.92 1.43 10.15
C ARG A 58 -12.46 1.75 8.73
N TYR A 59 -11.27 2.33 8.62
CA TYR A 59 -10.65 2.71 7.36
C TYR A 59 -9.16 2.40 7.40
N VAL A 60 -8.64 1.97 6.25
CA VAL A 60 -7.20 1.84 6.02
C VAL A 60 -6.83 2.75 4.86
N LEU A 61 -5.90 3.66 5.12
CA LEU A 61 -5.32 4.53 4.10
C LEU A 61 -3.94 3.98 3.73
N LYS A 62 -3.79 3.54 2.48
CA LYS A 62 -2.48 3.28 1.88
C LYS A 62 -2.04 4.52 1.09
N ILE A 63 -0.86 5.03 1.40
CA ILE A 63 -0.16 6.09 0.65
C ILE A 63 1.30 5.72 0.49
N ASP A 64 1.96 6.29 -0.52
CA ASP A 64 3.41 6.18 -0.67
C ASP A 64 4.09 7.34 0.09
N ASP A 65 5.37 7.18 0.39
CA ASP A 65 6.19 8.12 1.17
C ASP A 65 6.52 9.42 0.41
N ASP A 66 6.26 9.45 -0.90
CA ASP A 66 6.42 10.60 -1.79
C ASP A 66 5.09 11.30 -2.15
N VAL A 67 4.01 10.99 -1.42
CA VAL A 67 2.67 11.55 -1.65
C VAL A 67 2.28 12.54 -0.54
N VAL A 68 1.79 13.71 -0.94
CA VAL A 68 1.10 14.65 -0.04
C VAL A 68 -0.41 14.53 -0.27
N PHE A 69 -1.20 14.54 0.81
CA PHE A 69 -2.66 14.45 0.74
C PHE A 69 -3.33 15.40 1.74
N ASP A 70 -4.56 15.82 1.44
CA ASP A 70 -5.39 16.61 2.35
C ASP A 70 -6.12 15.68 3.34
N ALA A 71 -5.55 15.52 4.53
CA ALA A 71 -6.13 14.71 5.59
C ALA A 71 -7.50 15.24 6.06
N ILE A 72 -7.69 16.57 6.13
CA ILE A 72 -8.94 17.17 6.58
C ILE A 72 -10.03 16.97 5.53
N GLY A 73 -9.69 17.16 4.26
CA GLY A 73 -10.57 16.88 3.13
C GLY A 73 -11.00 15.42 3.08
N LEU A 74 -10.05 14.49 3.25
CA LEU A 74 -10.34 13.04 3.30
C LEU A 74 -11.31 12.70 4.44
N LEU A 75 -11.06 13.20 5.65
CA LEU A 75 -11.95 12.95 6.79
C LEU A 75 -13.36 13.51 6.54
N LYS A 76 -13.48 14.73 5.99
CA LYS A 76 -14.78 15.31 5.64
C LYS A 76 -15.53 14.45 4.62
N TYR A 77 -14.83 13.97 3.59
CA TYR A 77 -15.40 13.09 2.58
C TYR A 77 -15.93 11.79 3.19
N LEU A 78 -15.13 11.11 4.02
CA LEU A 78 -15.54 9.86 4.67
C LEU A 78 -16.76 10.08 5.58
N HIS A 79 -16.81 11.17 6.35
CA HIS A 79 -17.98 11.48 7.19
C HIS A 79 -19.26 11.71 6.38
N ILE A 80 -19.17 12.32 5.19
CA ILE A 80 -20.31 12.53 4.31
C ILE A 80 -20.76 11.22 3.67
N ASP A 81 -19.81 10.42 3.17
CA ASP A 81 -20.09 9.09 2.58
C ASP A 81 -20.80 8.16 3.59
N GLU A 82 -20.37 8.17 4.85
CA GLU A 82 -21.02 7.42 5.93
C GLU A 82 -22.47 7.83 6.16
N ARG A 83 -22.76 9.14 6.19
CA ARG A 83 -24.11 9.66 6.45
C ARG A 83 -25.09 9.39 5.30
N ASN A 84 -24.58 9.41 4.07
CA ASN A 84 -25.39 9.28 2.86
C ASN A 84 -25.61 7.82 2.44
N SER A 85 -24.90 6.86 3.05
CA SER A 85 -25.05 5.44 2.75
C SER A 85 -26.34 4.88 3.38
N THR A 86 -27.48 5.02 2.67
CA THR A 86 -28.80 4.56 3.12
C THR A 86 -29.14 3.10 2.79
N GLU A 87 -28.35 2.41 1.97
CA GLU A 87 -28.59 1.01 1.59
C GLU A 87 -27.33 0.17 1.70
N ILE A 88 -27.43 -0.91 2.49
CA ILE A 88 -26.48 -2.02 2.67
C ILE A 88 -25.06 -1.55 3.02
N LYS A 89 -24.70 -1.70 4.31
CA LYS A 89 -23.32 -1.61 4.82
C LYS A 89 -22.44 -2.66 4.13
N ASN A 90 -22.06 -2.43 2.89
CA ASN A 90 -20.98 -3.17 2.26
C ASN A 90 -19.69 -2.66 2.90
N GLU A 91 -19.30 -3.30 4.00
CA GLU A 91 -18.08 -3.02 4.77
C GLU A 91 -16.80 -3.26 3.93
N ASN A 92 -16.94 -3.85 2.74
CA ASN A 92 -15.85 -4.22 1.84
C ASN A 92 -15.75 -3.27 0.63
N ARG A 93 -15.46 -1.99 0.86
CA ARG A 93 -15.27 -0.99 -0.21
C ARG A 93 -13.80 -0.61 -0.36
N ILE A 94 -13.33 -0.53 -1.60
CA ILE A 94 -12.05 0.09 -1.96
C ILE A 94 -12.36 1.43 -2.63
N ILE A 95 -11.81 2.52 -2.10
CA ILE A 95 -11.95 3.87 -2.65
C ILE A 95 -10.61 4.26 -3.27
N CYS A 96 -10.59 4.48 -4.59
CA CYS A 96 -9.38 4.84 -5.32
C CYS A 96 -9.70 5.67 -6.57
N GLY A 97 -8.68 6.37 -7.09
CA GLY A 97 -8.78 7.04 -8.38
C GLY A 97 -8.81 6.03 -9.52
N LEU A 98 -9.86 6.05 -10.33
CA LEU A 98 -9.99 5.20 -11.52
C LEU A 98 -9.40 5.93 -12.74
N PHE A 99 -8.36 5.34 -13.34
CA PHE A 99 -7.82 5.82 -14.62
C PHE A 99 -8.72 5.35 -15.77
N GLN A 100 -9.73 6.14 -16.13
CA GLN A 100 -10.63 5.85 -17.26
C GLN A 100 -10.01 6.30 -18.60
N GLY A 101 -10.39 5.62 -19.69
CA GLY A 101 -10.06 6.06 -21.06
C GLY A 101 -8.65 5.71 -21.57
N THR A 102 -7.89 4.90 -20.83
CA THR A 102 -6.60 4.37 -21.30
C THR A 102 -6.74 2.89 -21.58
N ASN A 103 -6.33 2.44 -22.76
CA ASN A 103 -6.08 1.01 -23.01
C ASN A 103 -4.87 0.61 -22.16
N LEU A 104 -5.09 0.32 -20.88
CA LEU A 104 -4.08 -0.12 -19.93
C LEU A 104 -3.66 -1.55 -20.24
N VAL A 105 -2.92 -1.71 -21.34
CA VAL A 105 -2.28 -2.98 -21.69
C VAL A 105 -0.93 -3.09 -20.98
N PRO A 106 -0.51 -4.29 -20.57
CA PRO A 106 0.79 -4.49 -19.95
C PRO A 106 1.90 -3.97 -20.87
N VAL A 107 2.78 -3.12 -20.35
CA VAL A 107 3.84 -2.51 -21.16
C VAL A 107 4.84 -3.59 -21.60
N ARG A 108 5.01 -3.78 -22.92
CA ARG A 108 5.91 -4.78 -23.51
C ARG A 108 7.26 -4.22 -23.98
N LYS A 109 7.49 -2.91 -23.85
CA LYS A 109 8.75 -2.25 -24.21
C LYS A 109 9.82 -2.54 -23.15
N LYS A 110 10.87 -3.29 -23.52
CA LYS A 110 12.05 -3.50 -22.68
C LYS A 110 12.68 -2.16 -22.27
N GLY A 111 13.13 -2.06 -21.03
CA GLY A 111 13.69 -0.83 -20.45
C GLY A 111 12.66 0.13 -19.82
N SER A 112 11.35 -0.09 -20.05
CA SER A 112 10.32 0.63 -19.29
C SER A 112 10.30 0.18 -17.82
N LYS A 113 10.09 1.14 -16.90
CA LYS A 113 9.82 0.86 -15.48
C LYS A 113 8.66 -0.14 -15.30
N TRP A 114 7.70 -0.12 -16.22
CA TRP A 114 6.47 -0.91 -16.20
C TRP A 114 6.52 -2.17 -17.06
N TYR A 115 7.71 -2.55 -17.56
CA TYR A 115 7.85 -3.70 -18.44
C TYR A 115 7.46 -5.03 -17.76
N ILE A 116 6.52 -5.76 -18.38
CA ILE A 116 6.11 -7.11 -17.96
C ILE A 116 6.30 -8.08 -19.13
N ILE A 117 6.94 -9.22 -18.86
CA ILE A 117 7.09 -10.30 -19.86
C ILE A 117 5.74 -10.96 -20.16
N SER A 118 5.54 -11.41 -21.40
CA SER A 118 4.28 -12.02 -21.84
C SER A 118 3.87 -13.24 -21.03
N ALA A 119 4.84 -14.04 -20.56
CA ALA A 119 4.59 -15.25 -19.78
C ALA A 119 4.01 -15.00 -18.38
N LEU A 120 4.19 -13.81 -17.79
CA LEU A 120 3.71 -13.51 -16.43
C LEU A 120 2.26 -13.03 -16.39
N LEU A 121 1.76 -12.47 -17.48
CA LEU A 121 0.40 -11.96 -17.56
C LEU A 121 -0.06 -12.03 -19.02
N SER A 122 -0.84 -13.06 -19.33
CA SER A 122 -1.54 -13.26 -20.60
C SER A 122 -2.94 -12.69 -20.45
N LEU A 123 -3.13 -11.44 -20.90
CA LEU A 123 -4.45 -10.84 -21.08
C LEU A 123 -4.86 -10.98 -22.54
#